data_AF-A0A2V7GG91-F1
#
_entry.id   AF-A0A2V7GG91-F1
#
_cell.length_a   1.000
_cell.length_b   1.000
_cell.length_c   1.000
_cell.angle_alpha   90.00
_cell.angle_beta   90.00
_cell.angle_gamma   90.00
#
_symmetry.space_group_name_H-M   'P 1'
#
loop_
_entity.id
_entity.type
_entity.pdbx_description
1 polymer ?
#
loop_
_entity_poly.entity_id
_entity_poly.type
_entity_poly.pdbx_seq_one_letter_code
_entity_poly.pdbx_strand_id
1 'polypeptide(L)'
;SLEVRHAEGDEQHTAFSGEIESPEPGEVIFADDAKHAHARRWTFRQSRRSTVTADTLRALIVAEALHPSAVADVSAAIGALGQGLAALWGVPPRQAILSATAPRFEL
;
A
#
# COMPACT_ATOMS: atom_id res chain seq x y z
N SER A 1 -6.13 -6.66 -7.05
CA SER A 1 -4.80 -6.58 -6.40
C SER A 1 -4.41 -5.14 -6.10
N LEU A 2 -3.30 -4.94 -5.37
CA LEU A 2 -2.57 -3.68 -5.27
C LEU A 2 -1.17 -3.86 -5.88
N GLU A 3 -0.68 -2.88 -6.64
CA GLU A 3 0.64 -2.91 -7.26
C GLU A 3 1.42 -1.62 -6.98
N VAL A 4 2.70 -1.77 -6.62
CA VAL A 4 3.66 -0.65 -6.51
C VAL A 4 4.34 -0.47 -7.85
N ARG A 5 4.01 0.60 -8.57
CA ARG A 5 4.50 0.83 -9.93
C ARG A 5 4.69 2.30 -10.23
N HIS A 6 5.34 2.59 -11.35
CA HIS A 6 5.33 3.94 -11.90
C HIS A 6 3.95 4.24 -12.50
N ALA A 7 3.48 5.46 -12.27
CA ALA A 7 2.25 5.99 -12.82
C ALA A 7 2.35 6.16 -14.34
N GLU A 8 1.24 5.92 -15.02
CA GLU A 8 1.05 6.19 -16.45
C GLU A 8 0.52 7.61 -16.68
N GLY A 9 -0.09 8.23 -15.67
CA GLY A 9 -0.66 9.57 -15.71
C GLY A 9 -2.18 9.59 -15.84
N ASP A 10 -2.81 8.43 -16.02
CA ASP A 10 -4.26 8.28 -16.13
C ASP A 10 -4.90 7.65 -14.87
N GLU A 11 -4.11 7.45 -13.82
CA GLU A 11 -4.61 7.02 -12.53
C GLU A 11 -5.35 8.15 -11.80
N GLN A 12 -6.26 7.75 -10.92
CA GLN A 12 -7.03 8.66 -10.08
C GLN A 12 -6.59 8.57 -8.62
N HIS A 13 -6.13 9.69 -8.07
CA HIS A 13 -5.84 9.85 -6.66
C HIS A 13 -6.90 10.77 -6.02
N THR A 14 -7.73 10.24 -5.11
CA THR A 14 -8.66 11.09 -4.36
C THR A 14 -7.94 11.71 -3.17
N ALA A 15 -7.69 13.01 -3.20
CA ALA A 15 -7.09 13.75 -2.09
C ALA A 15 -8.07 13.87 -0.91
N PHE A 16 -7.56 14.21 0.28
CA PHE A 16 -8.41 14.41 1.47
C PHE A 16 -9.36 15.60 1.32
N SER A 17 -9.02 16.59 0.49
CA SER A 17 -9.94 17.67 0.09
C SER A 17 -11.17 17.18 -0.68
N GLY A 18 -11.13 15.95 -1.23
CA GLY A 18 -12.14 15.41 -2.14
C GLY A 18 -11.81 15.65 -3.63
N GLU A 19 -10.77 16.42 -3.92
CA GLU A 19 -10.27 16.61 -5.28
C GLU A 19 -9.72 15.30 -5.85
N ILE A 20 -9.93 15.09 -7.15
CA ILE A 20 -9.33 13.98 -7.90
C ILE A 20 -8.11 14.53 -8.63
N GLU A 21 -6.95 14.01 -8.28
CA GLU A 21 -5.66 14.34 -8.88
C GLU A 21 -5.19 13.18 -9.76
N SER A 22 -4.49 13.47 -10.85
CA SER A 22 -3.74 12.48 -11.60
C SER A 22 -2.28 12.50 -11.14
N PRO A 23 -1.69 11.34 -10.77
CA PRO A 23 -0.24 11.24 -10.57
C PRO A 23 0.51 11.60 -11.85
N GLU A 24 1.70 12.19 -11.74
CA GLU A 24 2.52 12.47 -12.92
C GLU A 24 3.11 11.17 -13.47
N PRO A 25 3.23 10.99 -14.80
CA PRO A 25 3.89 9.82 -15.37
C PRO A 25 5.29 9.61 -14.77
N GLY A 26 5.59 8.37 -14.37
CA GLY A 26 6.86 8.03 -13.70
C GLY A 26 6.86 8.23 -12.18
N GLU A 27 5.82 8.81 -11.59
CA GLU A 27 5.67 8.87 -10.13
C GLU A 27 5.46 7.46 -9.55
N VAL A 28 6.08 7.14 -8.42
CA VAL A 28 5.85 5.84 -7.76
C VAL A 28 4.56 5.90 -6.95
N ILE A 29 3.63 5.03 -7.34
CA ILE A 29 2.26 4.94 -6.81
C ILE A 29 1.90 3.52 -6.39
N PHE A 30 0.85 3.44 -5.61
CA PHE A 30 0.24 2.20 -5.12
C PHE A 30 -1.14 2.12 -5.77
N ALA A 31 -1.26 1.38 -6.86
CA ALA A 31 -2.44 1.38 -7.71
C ALA A 31 -3.20 0.06 -7.65
N ASP A 32 -4.54 0.13 -7.67
CA ASP A 32 -5.40 -1.03 -7.93
C ASP A 32 -5.60 -1.28 -9.43
N ASP A 33 -6.26 -2.38 -9.77
CA ASP A 33 -6.56 -2.74 -11.17
C ASP A 33 -7.56 -1.78 -11.84
N ALA A 34 -8.28 -0.98 -11.03
CA ALA A 34 -9.20 0.05 -11.50
C ALA A 34 -8.52 1.42 -11.67
N LYS A 35 -7.17 1.46 -11.62
CA LYS A 35 -6.34 2.67 -11.74
C LYS A 35 -6.59 3.71 -10.65
N HIS A 36 -6.99 3.31 -9.45
CA HIS A 36 -6.99 4.20 -8.29
C HIS A 36 -5.63 4.17 -7.60
N ALA A 37 -4.98 5.33 -7.48
CA ALA A 37 -3.77 5.49 -6.72
C ALA A 37 -4.11 5.67 -5.22
N HIS A 38 -4.02 4.59 -4.47
CA HIS A 38 -4.26 4.54 -3.02
C HIS A 38 -3.19 5.28 -2.21
N ALA A 39 -1.97 5.36 -2.75
CA ALA A 39 -0.90 6.20 -2.25
C ALA A 39 -0.02 6.68 -3.43
N ARG A 40 0.59 7.85 -3.28
CA ARG A 40 1.39 8.49 -4.32
C ARG A 40 2.62 9.20 -3.73
N ARG A 41 3.60 9.55 -4.56
CA ARG A 41 4.92 10.07 -4.18
C ARG A 41 5.64 9.19 -3.15
N TRP A 42 5.74 7.89 -3.43
CA TRP A 42 6.40 6.92 -2.53
C TRP A 42 5.81 6.99 -1.10
N THR A 43 4.48 6.86 -1.03
CA THR A 43 3.59 6.92 0.15
C THR A 43 3.45 8.21 0.95
N PHE A 44 4.13 9.28 0.56
CA PHE A 44 3.97 10.59 1.19
C PHE A 44 2.52 11.10 1.18
N ARG A 45 1.73 10.73 0.16
CA ARG A 45 0.34 11.17 0.00
C ARG A 45 -0.60 9.98 -0.06
N GLN A 46 -1.46 9.84 0.95
CA GLN A 46 -2.49 8.80 1.04
C GLN A 46 -3.80 9.26 0.41
N SER A 47 -4.52 8.34 -0.24
CA SER A 47 -5.82 8.64 -0.82
C SER A 47 -6.93 8.55 0.23
N ARG A 48 -7.85 9.51 0.20
CA ARG A 48 -9.10 9.48 0.97
C ARG A 48 -9.90 8.21 0.71
N ARG A 49 -9.82 7.65 -0.49
CA ARG A 49 -10.50 6.40 -0.88
C ARG A 49 -10.09 5.22 0.00
N SER A 50 -8.86 5.20 0.48
CA SER A 50 -8.29 4.13 1.32
C SER A 50 -8.57 4.31 2.81
N THR A 51 -9.44 5.25 3.19
CA THR A 51 -9.71 5.55 4.60
C THR A 51 -10.39 4.34 5.25
N VAL A 52 -9.78 3.83 6.32
CA VAL A 52 -10.38 2.79 7.16
C VAL A 52 -11.55 3.38 7.94
N THR A 53 -12.68 2.69 7.93
CA THR A 53 -13.93 3.06 8.60
C THR A 53 -14.45 1.90 9.47
N ALA A 54 -15.54 2.14 10.21
CA ALA A 54 -16.22 1.10 10.97
C ALA A 54 -16.76 -0.04 10.09
N ASP A 55 -17.04 0.23 8.81
CA ASP A 55 -17.54 -0.77 7.85
C ASP A 55 -16.40 -1.56 7.16
N THR A 56 -15.14 -1.27 7.49
CA THR A 56 -13.99 -1.93 6.86
C THR A 56 -13.83 -3.36 7.36
N LEU A 57 -14.07 -4.33 6.47
CA LEU A 57 -13.95 -5.77 6.79
C LEU A 57 -12.56 -6.34 6.50
N ARG A 58 -11.79 -5.70 5.61
CA ARG A 58 -10.47 -6.14 5.17
C ARG A 58 -9.56 -4.93 5.08
N ALA A 59 -8.36 -5.04 5.62
CA ALA A 59 -7.34 -4.00 5.55
C ALA A 59 -6.04 -4.58 5.00
N LEU A 60 -5.34 -3.79 4.19
CA LEU A 60 -3.95 -4.01 3.84
C LEU A 60 -3.10 -3.02 4.62
N ILE A 61 -2.11 -3.51 5.36
CA ILE A 61 -1.13 -2.70 6.09
C ILE A 61 0.17 -2.72 5.31
N VAL A 62 0.73 -1.55 5.03
CA VAL A 62 1.96 -1.38 4.27
C VAL A 62 3.06 -0.88 5.21
N ALA A 63 4.22 -1.53 5.18
CA ALA A 63 5.41 -1.14 5.92
C ALA A 63 6.56 -0.89 4.92
N GLU A 64 7.27 0.23 5.08
CA GLU A 64 8.24 0.72 4.09
C GLU A 64 9.50 1.24 4.74
N ALA A 65 10.61 1.08 4.04
CA ALA A 65 11.90 1.62 4.42
C ALA A 65 12.76 1.92 3.18
N LEU A 66 13.50 3.02 3.24
CA LEU A 66 14.30 3.58 2.13
C LEU A 66 15.80 3.67 2.48
N HIS A 67 16.32 2.70 3.22
CA HIS A 67 17.74 2.63 3.61
C HIS A 67 18.36 1.29 3.21
N PRO A 68 19.70 1.15 3.17
CA PRO A 68 20.36 -0.05 2.66
C PRO A 68 19.97 -1.36 3.35
N SER A 69 19.65 -1.33 4.65
CA SER A 69 19.20 -2.49 5.44
C SER A 69 17.67 -2.69 5.47
N ALA A 70 16.90 -1.94 4.66
CA ALA A 70 15.44 -1.87 4.72
C ALA A 70 14.74 -3.23 4.67
N VAL A 71 15.26 -4.18 3.90
CA VAL A 71 14.65 -5.51 3.76
C VAL A 71 14.56 -6.23 5.10
N ALA A 72 15.61 -6.18 5.93
CA ALA A 72 15.62 -6.84 7.23
C ALA A 72 14.62 -6.19 8.19
N ASP A 73 14.58 -4.86 8.22
CA ASP A 73 13.70 -4.10 9.12
C ASP A 73 12.23 -4.23 8.72
N VAL A 74 11.91 -4.16 7.42
CA VAL A 74 10.56 -4.42 6.91
C VAL A 74 10.14 -5.86 7.20
N SER A 75 11.02 -6.84 6.99
CA SER A 75 10.74 -8.26 7.32
C SER A 75 10.40 -8.44 8.80
N ALA A 76 11.19 -7.82 9.68
CA ALA A 76 10.94 -7.87 11.12
C ALA A 76 9.62 -7.16 11.50
N ALA A 77 9.36 -5.99 10.91
CA ALA A 77 8.14 -5.22 11.15
C ALA A 77 6.88 -5.98 10.72
N ILE A 78 6.84 -6.53 9.51
CA ILE A 78 5.68 -7.31 9.05
C ILE A 78 5.53 -8.61 9.86
N GLY A 79 6.63 -9.24 10.28
CA GLY A 79 6.60 -10.41 11.15
C GLY A 79 5.97 -10.11 12.51
N ALA A 80 6.41 -9.04 13.17
CA ALA A 80 5.87 -8.59 14.45
C ALA A 80 4.39 -8.20 14.34
N LEU A 81 4.02 -7.44 13.30
CA LEU A 81 2.61 -7.11 13.01
C LEU A 81 1.78 -8.37 12.79
N GLY A 82 2.30 -9.32 12.02
CA GLY A 82 1.64 -10.61 11.77
C GLY A 82 1.32 -11.37 13.03
N GLN A 83 2.31 -11.49 13.93
CA GLN A 83 2.12 -12.15 15.22
C GLN A 83 1.10 -11.42 16.09
N GLY A 84 1.16 -10.09 16.17
CA GLY A 84 0.19 -9.29 16.92
C GLY A 84 -1.24 -9.44 16.40
N LEU A 85 -1.42 -9.39 15.08
CA LEU A 85 -2.73 -9.55 14.45
C LEU A 85 -3.27 -10.98 14.58
N ALA A 86 -2.41 -11.99 14.46
CA ALA A 86 -2.79 -13.38 14.68
C ALA A 86 -3.25 -13.61 16.12
N ALA A 87 -2.55 -13.02 17.10
CA ALA A 87 -2.94 -13.10 18.50
C ALA A 87 -4.27 -12.39 18.80
N LEU A 88 -4.55 -11.27 18.12
CA LEU A 88 -5.78 -10.49 18.32
C LEU A 88 -7.00 -11.11 17.62
N TRP A 89 -6.84 -11.63 16.40
CA TRP A 89 -7.94 -12.08 15.54
C TRP A 89 -8.00 -13.59 15.33
N GLY A 90 -7.04 -14.35 15.85
CA GLY A 90 -6.99 -15.81 15.75
C GLY A 90 -6.62 -16.35 14.37
N VAL A 91 -6.35 -15.48 13.39
CA VAL A 91 -5.96 -15.87 12.03
C VAL A 91 -4.72 -15.06 11.62
N PRO A 92 -3.63 -15.72 11.19
CA PRO A 92 -2.47 -15.00 10.69
C PRO A 92 -2.81 -14.27 9.37
N PRO A 93 -2.41 -13.01 9.22
CA PRO A 93 -2.64 -12.28 7.98
C PRO A 93 -1.79 -12.85 6.85
N ARG A 94 -2.24 -12.65 5.61
CA ARG A 94 -1.39 -12.85 4.43
C ARG A 94 -0.29 -11.78 4.40
N GLN A 95 0.92 -12.17 4.04
CA GLN A 95 2.09 -11.30 4.02
C GLN A 95 2.91 -11.51 2.76
N ALA A 96 3.56 -10.46 2.29
CA ALA A 96 4.57 -10.53 1.24
C ALA A 96 5.53 -9.35 1.37
N ILE A 97 6.75 -9.51 0.86
CA ILE A 97 7.69 -8.41 0.61
C ILE A 97 7.67 -8.15 -0.89
N LEU A 98 7.32 -6.93 -1.27
CA LEU A 98 7.29 -6.52 -2.67
C LEU A 98 8.67 -6.04 -3.12
N SER A 99 8.95 -6.22 -4.40
CA SER A 99 10.18 -5.75 -5.04
C SER A 99 9.87 -5.24 -6.44
N ALA A 100 10.85 -4.64 -7.11
CA ALA A 100 10.69 -4.21 -8.51
C ALA A 100 10.35 -5.38 -9.47
N THR A 101 10.72 -6.63 -9.12
CA THR A 101 10.41 -7.83 -9.92
C THR A 101 9.16 -8.57 -9.45
N ALA A 102 8.65 -8.25 -8.27
CA ALA A 102 7.38 -8.75 -7.72
C ALA A 102 6.61 -7.60 -7.05
N PRO A 103 6.07 -6.65 -7.84
CA PRO A 103 5.51 -5.41 -7.30
C PRO A 103 4.05 -5.53 -6.82
N ARG A 104 3.42 -6.70 -7.01
CA ARG A 104 1.98 -6.90 -6.85
C ARG A 104 1.64 -7.74 -5.62
N PHE A 105 0.63 -7.30 -4.87
CA PHE A 105 -0.01 -8.03 -3.80
C PHE A 105 -1.46 -8.37 -4.16
N GLU A 106 -1.81 -9.65 -4.08
CA GLU A 106 -3.18 -10.11 -4.30
C GLU A 106 -4.01 -10.00 -3.02
N LEU A 107 -5.10 -9.21 -3.07
CA LEU A 107 -5.97 -8.95 -1.91
C LEU A 107 -6.88 -10.13 -1.62
#